data_AF-A0A926XX87-F1
#
_entry.id   AF-A0A926XX87-F1
#
_cell.length_a   1.000
_cell.length_b   1.000
_cell.length_c   1.000
_cell.angle_alpha   90.00
_cell.angle_beta   90.00
_cell.angle_gamma   90.00
#
_symmetry.space_group_name_H-M   'P 1'
#
loop_
_entity.id
_entity.type
_entity.pdbx_description
1 polymer ?
#
loop_
_entity_poly.entity_id
_entity_poly.type
_entity_poly.pdbx_seq_one_letter_code
_entity_poly.pdbx_strand_id
1 'polypeptide(L)'
;MRRIEINRAINNIKDALLKSNMPNALISLQKADDKTSPEQLLDAFNIYKIFYLNFNKTEKAIIKLFSLNGLEDTKLWAQAISGANVGEVKSIFRRFYNSIVFFENHLTPLLELFKQDNIGYTERKDDLIAEYDGDNENTQLLTIILPEEDHKISSKPDRLIKALSSTNAFYGVLSGLMGHSGNDLSVIAIDSGSDKSFDFLGAAKVVEAVKELIIGMWDRVVFHKEKKIEERIEIISDSLPVLEKINLLEKEDKISQQQAEIYRRALLGGVKDFLSAGAILPEFTAHSSYNPRQLMAPEVKLLSMPSEVKNDTSTIDGGPTPDLDENSYEDDDEEGLGDVSEEDFEAFKKFMARRKKKKGN
;
A
#
# COMPACT_ATOMS: atom_id res chain seq x y z
N MET A 1 -2.31 -0.40 2.40
CA MET A 1 -1.13 0.47 2.35
C MET A 1 -0.06 -0.20 3.17
N ARG A 2 1.14 -0.39 2.60
CA ARG A 2 2.28 -0.96 3.35
C ARG A 2 2.90 0.10 4.26
N ARG A 3 3.51 -0.31 5.37
CA ARG A 3 4.18 0.59 6.32
C ARG A 3 5.24 1.46 5.64
N ILE A 4 6.02 0.88 4.75
CA ILE A 4 7.07 1.58 3.97
C ILE A 4 6.47 2.69 3.11
N GLU A 5 5.34 2.41 2.45
CA GLU A 5 4.65 3.40 1.62
C GLU A 5 4.13 4.56 2.47
N ILE A 6 3.65 4.27 3.68
CA ILE A 6 3.17 5.27 4.64
C ILE A 6 4.33 6.16 5.11
N ASN A 7 5.46 5.56 5.52
CA ASN A 7 6.65 6.30 5.95
C ASN A 7 7.16 7.24 4.85
N ARG A 8 7.28 6.72 3.62
CA ARG A 8 7.72 7.51 2.47
C ARG A 8 6.73 8.63 2.14
N ALA A 9 5.44 8.33 2.10
CA ALA A 9 4.40 9.32 1.82
C ALA A 9 4.40 10.46 2.84
N ILE A 10 4.56 10.14 4.13
CA ILE A 10 4.63 11.16 5.18
C ILE A 10 5.88 12.04 5.02
N ASN A 11 7.05 11.44 4.75
CA ASN A 11 8.28 12.21 4.50
C ASN A 11 8.17 13.11 3.26
N ASN A 12 7.59 12.61 2.16
CA ASN A 12 7.36 13.41 0.96
C ASN A 12 6.41 14.58 1.21
N ILE A 13 5.33 14.36 1.97
CA ILE A 13 4.38 15.41 2.36
C ILE A 13 5.08 16.45 3.25
N LYS A 14 5.89 16.00 4.22
CA LYS A 14 6.69 16.88 5.08
C LYS A 14 7.62 17.77 4.24
N ASP A 15 8.38 17.16 3.35
CA ASP A 15 9.30 17.87 2.45
C ASP A 15 8.56 18.87 1.57
N ALA A 16 7.39 18.51 1.04
CA ALA A 16 6.56 19.40 0.26
C ALA A 16 6.08 20.60 1.09
N LEU A 17 5.64 20.40 2.33
CA LEU A 17 5.19 21.47 3.23
C LEU A 17 6.35 22.42 3.61
N LEU A 18 7.54 21.87 3.87
CA LEU A 18 8.73 22.65 4.20
C LEU A 18 9.26 23.44 3.00
N LYS A 19 9.42 22.79 1.83
CA LYS A 19 9.93 23.44 0.60
C LYS A 19 8.98 24.50 0.06
N SER A 20 7.67 24.31 0.24
CA SER A 20 6.67 25.33 -0.10
C SER A 20 6.54 26.44 0.95
N ASN A 21 7.24 26.36 2.08
CA ASN A 21 7.14 27.34 3.16
C ASN A 21 5.69 27.54 3.66
N MET A 22 4.84 26.51 3.52
CA MET A 22 3.42 26.55 3.87
C MET A 22 3.14 26.94 5.33
N PRO A 23 3.86 26.43 6.34
CA PRO A 23 3.63 26.84 7.73
C PRO A 23 3.71 28.36 7.93
N ASN A 24 4.71 29.00 7.32
CA ASN A 24 4.92 30.45 7.45
C ASN A 24 3.86 31.26 6.67
N ALA A 25 3.47 30.79 5.48
CA ALA A 25 2.36 31.38 4.71
C ALA A 25 1.02 31.34 5.48
N LEU A 26 0.78 30.27 6.23
CA LEU A 26 -0.42 30.15 7.05
C LEU A 26 -0.38 31.01 8.32
N ILE A 27 0.79 31.14 8.94
CA ILE A 27 0.97 32.02 10.11
C ILE A 27 0.73 33.48 9.73
N SER A 28 1.26 33.91 8.58
CA SER A 28 1.14 35.29 8.11
C SER A 28 -0.32 35.66 7.81
N LEU A 29 -1.09 34.75 7.18
CA LEU A 29 -2.54 34.87 7.01
C LEU A 29 -3.31 34.94 8.35
N GLN A 30 -2.85 34.24 9.39
CA GLN A 30 -3.52 34.28 10.70
C GLN A 30 -3.25 35.56 11.49
N LYS A 31 -2.01 36.06 11.43
CA LYS A 31 -1.59 37.23 12.20
C LYS A 31 -2.17 38.54 11.65
N ALA A 32 -2.79 38.52 10.47
CA ALA A 32 -3.30 39.72 9.79
C ALA A 32 -2.22 40.81 9.74
N ASP A 33 -0.97 40.41 9.53
CA ASP A 33 0.13 41.35 9.34
C ASP A 33 0.00 41.91 7.91
N ASP A 34 -0.25 43.21 7.79
CA ASP A 34 -0.36 43.96 6.51
C ASP A 34 0.91 43.85 5.64
N LYS A 35 1.97 43.21 6.14
CA LYS A 35 3.26 43.03 5.47
C LYS A 35 3.38 41.72 4.70
N THR A 36 2.37 40.86 4.72
CA THR A 36 2.43 39.61 3.96
C THR A 36 2.24 39.92 2.47
N SER A 37 3.33 39.88 1.69
CA SER A 37 3.22 40.08 0.25
C SER A 37 2.35 38.97 -0.35
N PRO A 38 1.28 39.30 -1.12
CA PRO A 38 0.51 38.31 -1.87
C PRO A 38 1.37 37.39 -2.74
N GLU A 39 2.52 37.88 -3.20
CA GLU A 39 3.49 37.11 -3.97
C GLU A 39 4.05 35.92 -3.17
N GLN A 40 4.32 36.08 -1.87
CA GLN A 40 4.83 35.00 -1.02
C GLN A 40 3.78 33.90 -0.79
N LEU A 41 2.50 34.28 -0.66
CA LEU A 41 1.41 33.33 -0.52
C LEU A 41 1.17 32.54 -1.82
N LEU A 42 1.23 33.24 -2.96
CA LEU A 42 1.10 32.62 -4.28
C LEU A 42 2.28 31.70 -4.59
N ASP A 43 3.51 32.08 -4.22
CA ASP A 43 4.69 31.25 -4.40
C ASP A 43 4.60 29.95 -3.58
N ALA A 44 4.26 30.08 -2.28
CA ALA A 44 4.04 28.92 -1.41
C ALA A 44 2.96 27.97 -1.97
N PHE A 45 1.83 28.52 -2.42
CA PHE A 45 0.76 27.76 -3.05
C PHE A 45 1.22 27.06 -4.33
N ASN A 46 1.92 27.75 -5.22
CA ASN A 46 2.39 27.21 -6.49
C ASN A 46 3.36 26.05 -6.28
N ILE A 47 4.35 26.22 -5.40
CA ILE A 47 5.32 25.19 -5.06
C ILE A 47 4.58 23.97 -4.47
N TYR A 48 3.68 24.17 -3.52
CA TYR A 48 2.90 23.07 -2.93
C TYR A 48 2.03 22.36 -3.97
N LYS A 49 1.37 23.11 -4.86
CA LYS A 49 0.51 22.54 -5.91
C LYS A 49 1.29 21.65 -6.87
N ILE A 50 2.53 22.04 -7.21
CA ILE A 50 3.43 21.20 -8.03
C ILE A 50 3.73 19.88 -7.31
N PHE A 51 4.03 19.90 -6.02
CA PHE A 51 4.21 18.67 -5.25
C PHE A 51 2.92 17.84 -5.19
N TYR A 52 1.78 18.47 -4.90
CA TYR A 52 0.48 17.80 -4.78
C TYR A 52 0.05 17.08 -6.06
N LEU A 53 0.30 17.68 -7.23
CA LEU A 53 0.01 17.04 -8.52
C LEU A 53 0.81 15.75 -8.71
N ASN A 54 2.04 15.71 -8.19
CA ASN A 54 2.92 14.56 -8.24
C ASN A 54 2.65 13.53 -7.13
N PHE A 55 1.72 13.81 -6.21
CA PHE A 55 1.41 12.88 -5.14
C PHE A 55 0.67 11.63 -5.64
N ASN A 56 1.11 10.49 -5.13
CA ASN A 56 0.50 9.19 -5.33
C ASN A 56 -0.80 9.04 -4.51
N LYS A 57 -1.48 7.89 -4.67
CA LYS A 57 -2.75 7.61 -4.00
C LYS A 57 -2.62 7.58 -2.47
N THR A 58 -1.50 7.06 -1.95
CA THR A 58 -1.21 6.95 -0.50
C THR A 58 -1.01 8.33 0.12
N GLU A 59 -0.23 9.19 -0.52
CA GLU A 59 0.02 10.58 -0.08
C GLU A 59 -1.29 11.37 -0.05
N LYS A 60 -2.12 11.27 -1.08
CA LYS A 60 -3.44 11.91 -1.12
C LYS A 60 -4.39 11.38 -0.04
N ALA A 61 -4.35 10.08 0.26
CA ALA A 61 -5.14 9.50 1.35
C ALA A 61 -4.71 10.05 2.72
N ILE A 62 -3.40 10.20 2.95
CA ILE A 62 -2.85 10.79 4.18
C ILE A 62 -3.26 12.26 4.31
N ILE A 63 -3.15 13.05 3.25
CA ILE A 63 -3.61 14.46 3.25
C ILE A 63 -5.08 14.57 3.64
N LYS A 64 -5.93 13.70 3.08
CA LYS A 64 -7.35 13.62 3.43
C LYS A 64 -7.54 13.26 4.91
N LEU A 65 -6.80 12.28 5.42
CA LEU A 65 -6.88 11.85 6.83
C LEU A 65 -6.54 12.99 7.81
N PHE A 66 -5.53 13.80 7.49
CA PHE A 66 -5.12 14.96 8.29
C PHE A 66 -5.95 16.22 8.02
N SER A 67 -7.05 16.11 7.25
CA SER A 67 -7.91 17.23 6.86
C SER A 67 -7.14 18.38 6.20
N LEU A 68 -6.12 18.04 5.43
CA LEU A 68 -5.33 18.98 4.62
C LEU A 68 -5.87 19.10 3.18
N ASN A 69 -6.96 18.38 2.87
CA ASN A 69 -7.69 18.52 1.62
C ASN A 69 -8.29 19.92 1.53
N GLY A 70 -7.91 20.66 0.50
CA GLY A 70 -8.28 22.06 0.29
C GLY A 70 -7.08 23.01 0.24
N LEU A 71 -5.89 22.59 0.66
CA LEU A 71 -4.66 23.38 0.46
C LEU A 71 -4.33 23.55 -1.04
N GLU A 72 -4.81 22.64 -1.89
CA GLU A 72 -4.71 22.69 -3.34
C GLU A 72 -5.78 23.58 -4.01
N ASP A 73 -6.81 24.02 -3.29
CA ASP A 73 -7.94 24.74 -3.86
C ASP A 73 -7.58 26.19 -4.19
N THR A 74 -7.53 26.48 -5.49
CA THR A 74 -7.19 27.82 -6.00
C THR A 74 -8.22 28.88 -5.58
N LYS A 75 -9.50 28.51 -5.40
CA LYS A 75 -10.56 29.45 -4.98
C LYS A 75 -10.35 29.90 -3.53
N LEU A 76 -10.00 28.97 -2.65
CA LEU A 76 -9.74 29.23 -1.24
C LEU A 76 -8.56 30.20 -1.05
N TRP A 77 -7.48 30.02 -1.80
CA TRP A 77 -6.34 30.95 -1.80
C TRP A 77 -6.68 32.31 -2.40
N ALA A 78 -7.46 32.36 -3.47
CA ALA A 78 -7.92 33.63 -4.05
C ALA A 78 -8.80 34.43 -3.08
N GLN A 79 -9.67 33.77 -2.31
CA GLN A 79 -10.46 34.40 -1.25
C GLN A 79 -9.57 34.94 -0.12
N ALA A 80 -8.53 34.19 0.25
CA ALA A 80 -7.53 34.62 1.23
C ALA A 80 -6.83 35.91 0.82
N ILE A 81 -6.38 36.00 -0.43
CA ILE A 81 -5.62 37.13 -0.97
C ILE A 81 -6.52 38.34 -1.20
N SER A 82 -7.74 38.13 -1.68
CA SER A 82 -8.70 39.21 -1.94
C SER A 82 -9.36 39.79 -0.68
N GLY A 83 -9.20 39.12 0.47
CA GLY A 83 -9.83 39.53 1.72
C GLY A 83 -11.36 39.30 1.76
N ALA A 84 -11.90 38.52 0.81
CA ALA A 84 -13.31 38.12 0.85
C ALA A 84 -13.52 37.05 1.92
N ASN A 85 -14.56 37.19 2.76
CA ASN A 85 -14.92 36.21 3.81
C ASN A 85 -13.80 35.89 4.82
N VAL A 86 -13.06 36.92 5.26
CA VAL A 86 -11.89 36.80 6.17
C VAL A 86 -12.14 35.88 7.36
N GLY A 87 -13.32 35.92 7.99
CA GLY A 87 -13.63 35.11 9.16
C GLY A 87 -13.66 33.60 8.88
N GLU A 88 -14.33 33.19 7.81
CA GLU A 88 -14.48 31.79 7.42
C GLU A 88 -13.13 31.24 6.92
N VAL A 89 -12.49 31.98 6.02
CA VAL A 89 -11.19 31.63 5.43
C VAL A 89 -10.11 31.48 6.51
N LYS A 90 -10.05 32.41 7.48
CA LYS A 90 -9.12 32.34 8.62
C LYS A 90 -9.36 31.11 9.50
N SER A 91 -10.61 30.69 9.68
CA SER A 91 -10.94 29.50 10.45
C SER A 91 -10.44 28.22 9.78
N ILE A 92 -10.54 28.13 8.45
CA ILE A 92 -10.07 27.00 7.65
C ILE A 92 -8.54 26.95 7.66
N PHE A 93 -7.86 28.06 7.39
CA PHE A 93 -6.39 28.11 7.44
C PHE A 93 -5.83 27.85 8.83
N ARG A 94 -6.56 28.22 9.90
CA ARG A 94 -6.18 27.84 11.26
C ARG A 94 -6.22 26.33 11.48
N ARG A 95 -7.22 25.64 10.91
CA ARG A 95 -7.28 24.17 10.96
C ARG A 95 -6.11 23.55 10.20
N PHE A 96 -5.83 24.02 8.98
CA PHE A 96 -4.68 23.54 8.20
C PHE A 96 -3.36 23.75 8.93
N TYR A 97 -3.15 24.93 9.50
CA TYR A 97 -1.96 25.21 10.29
C TYR A 97 -1.82 24.25 11.47
N ASN A 98 -2.88 24.06 12.26
CA ASN A 98 -2.85 23.12 13.39
C ASN A 98 -2.56 21.69 12.93
N SER A 99 -3.14 21.25 11.81
CA SER A 99 -2.86 19.93 11.23
C SER A 99 -1.40 19.81 10.78
N ILE A 100 -0.82 20.84 10.17
CA ILE A 100 0.59 20.85 9.75
C ILE A 100 1.52 20.84 10.97
N VAL A 101 1.26 21.66 11.98
CA VAL A 101 2.01 21.66 13.25
C VAL A 101 1.93 20.29 13.91
N PHE A 102 0.76 19.66 13.93
CA PHE A 102 0.60 18.31 14.46
C PHE A 102 1.40 17.29 13.65
N PHE A 103 1.33 17.38 12.32
CA PHE A 103 2.05 16.52 11.40
C PHE A 103 3.57 16.62 11.61
N GLU A 104 4.12 17.83 11.70
CA GLU A 104 5.55 18.06 11.91
C GLU A 104 6.01 17.57 13.29
N ASN A 105 5.29 17.96 14.35
CA ASN A 105 5.73 17.75 15.74
C ASN A 105 5.40 16.37 16.30
N HIS A 106 4.33 15.73 15.85
CA HIS A 106 3.85 14.47 16.42
C HIS A 106 3.93 13.30 15.44
N LEU A 107 3.64 13.51 14.16
CA LEU A 107 3.69 12.41 13.21
C LEU A 107 5.12 11.97 12.91
N THR A 108 6.06 12.92 12.75
CA THR A 108 7.48 12.57 12.50
C THR A 108 8.05 11.68 13.61
N PRO A 109 7.94 12.01 14.92
CA PRO A 109 8.46 11.13 15.97
C PRO A 109 7.73 9.79 16.05
N LEU A 110 6.43 9.77 15.75
CA LEU A 110 5.68 8.52 15.68
C LEU A 110 6.18 7.62 14.54
N LEU A 111 6.68 8.18 13.44
CA LEU A 111 7.29 7.38 12.38
C LEU A 111 8.53 6.64 12.82
N GLU A 112 9.31 7.18 13.76
CA GLU A 112 10.47 6.47 14.32
C GLU A 112 10.03 5.16 14.99
N LEU A 113 8.85 5.11 15.61
CA LEU A 113 8.29 3.88 16.19
C LEU A 113 7.86 2.86 15.12
N PHE A 114 7.62 3.31 13.89
CA PHE A 114 7.27 2.46 12.76
C PHE A 114 8.49 2.00 11.96
N LYS A 115 9.68 2.59 12.17
CA LYS A 115 10.90 2.10 11.53
C LYS A 115 11.24 0.70 12.03
N GLN A 116 11.82 -0.10 11.14
CA GLN A 116 12.34 -1.41 11.46
C GLN A 116 13.85 -1.30 11.52
N ASP A 117 14.45 -1.71 12.63
CA ASP A 117 15.89 -1.54 12.88
C ASP A 117 16.80 -2.26 11.87
N ASN A 118 16.25 -3.20 11.09
CA ASN A 118 17.00 -4.08 10.18
C ASN A 118 16.69 -3.84 8.68
N ILE A 119 15.92 -2.81 8.34
CA ILE A 119 15.53 -2.50 6.95
C ILE A 119 15.86 -1.05 6.64
N GLY A 120 16.77 -0.88 5.69
CA GLY A 120 17.16 0.40 5.14
C GLY A 120 16.36 0.78 3.90
N TYR A 121 16.43 2.06 3.56
CA TYR A 121 15.65 2.63 2.46
C TYR A 121 16.58 3.09 1.35
N THR A 122 16.35 2.66 0.12
CA THR A 122 17.00 3.34 -1.02
C THR A 122 16.21 4.56 -1.45
N GLU A 123 16.92 5.52 -2.04
CA GLU A 123 16.32 6.68 -2.71
C GLU A 123 15.52 6.28 -3.97
N ARG A 124 15.70 5.06 -4.51
CA ARG A 124 14.93 4.56 -5.65
C ARG A 124 13.59 4.04 -5.17
N LYS A 125 12.54 4.49 -5.83
CA LYS A 125 11.13 4.41 -5.38
C LYS A 125 10.58 3.00 -5.12
N ASP A 126 11.31 1.91 -5.35
CA ASP A 126 10.79 0.56 -5.14
C ASP A 126 11.79 -0.42 -4.49
N ASP A 127 13.04 -0.01 -4.22
CA ASP A 127 14.07 -0.91 -3.70
C ASP A 127 14.25 -0.74 -2.18
N LEU A 128 14.07 -1.83 -1.45
CA LEU A 128 14.47 -1.93 -0.04
C LEU A 128 15.90 -2.48 0.00
N ILE A 129 16.77 -1.86 0.80
CA ILE A 129 18.10 -2.40 1.11
C ILE A 129 18.07 -2.87 2.56
N ALA A 130 18.68 -4.00 2.87
CA ALA A 130 18.95 -4.32 4.27
C ALA A 130 20.04 -3.36 4.78
N GLU A 131 19.68 -2.44 5.68
CA GLU A 131 20.68 -1.72 6.49
C GLU A 131 21.19 -2.72 7.52
N TYR A 132 22.25 -3.44 7.18
CA TYR A 132 22.95 -4.31 8.12
C TYR A 132 24.31 -3.68 8.43
N ASP A 133 24.57 -3.43 9.71
CA ASP A 133 25.76 -2.75 10.23
C ASP A 133 27.01 -3.67 10.26
N GLY A 134 27.18 -4.51 9.24
CA GLY A 134 28.28 -5.47 9.13
C GLY A 134 28.59 -5.83 7.68
N ASP A 135 29.84 -6.25 7.44
CA ASP A 135 30.55 -6.61 6.18
C ASP A 135 29.82 -7.43 5.09
N ASN A 136 28.51 -7.68 5.19
CA ASN A 136 27.73 -8.42 4.21
C ASN A 136 27.21 -7.52 3.08
N GLU A 137 28.12 -6.98 2.26
CA GLU A 137 27.85 -6.28 0.99
C GLU A 137 27.08 -7.14 -0.05
N ASN A 138 26.71 -8.38 0.30
CA ASN A 138 26.26 -9.40 -0.64
C ASN A 138 24.87 -9.96 -0.30
N THR A 139 24.04 -9.21 0.42
CA THR A 139 22.64 -9.59 0.72
C THR A 139 21.65 -8.66 0.03
N GLN A 140 20.47 -9.18 -0.31
CA GLN A 140 19.41 -8.44 -1.00
C GLN A 140 18.04 -8.83 -0.46
N LEU A 141 17.08 -7.90 -0.54
CA LEU A 141 15.70 -8.13 -0.16
C LEU A 141 14.86 -8.71 -1.30
N LEU A 142 14.07 -9.73 -0.97
CA LEU A 142 12.97 -10.24 -1.78
C LEU A 142 11.65 -9.93 -1.06
N THR A 143 10.80 -9.09 -1.67
CA THR A 143 9.46 -8.81 -1.14
C THR A 143 8.43 -9.59 -1.92
N ILE A 144 7.58 -10.33 -1.22
CA ILE A 144 6.46 -11.07 -1.80
C ILE A 144 5.16 -10.51 -1.24
N ILE A 145 4.23 -10.19 -2.12
CA ILE A 145 2.93 -9.64 -1.77
C ILE A 145 1.86 -10.69 -2.06
N LEU A 146 0.98 -10.91 -1.09
CA LEU A 146 -0.27 -11.65 -1.23
C LEU A 146 -1.41 -10.64 -1.26
N PRO A 147 -2.01 -10.41 -2.44
CA PRO A 147 -3.16 -9.54 -2.55
C PRO A 147 -4.32 -10.06 -1.70
N GLU A 148 -4.93 -9.18 -0.91
CA GLU A 148 -6.19 -9.46 -0.22
C GLU A 148 -7.34 -8.77 -0.95
N GLU A 149 -8.46 -9.46 -1.09
CA GLU A 149 -9.73 -8.89 -1.52
C GLU A 149 -10.82 -9.35 -0.54
N ASP A 150 -11.75 -8.44 -0.25
CA ASP A 150 -12.82 -8.65 0.74
C ASP A 150 -13.57 -9.96 0.47
N HIS A 151 -13.58 -10.82 1.49
CA HIS A 151 -14.30 -12.10 1.62
C HIS A 151 -14.05 -13.21 0.59
N LYS A 152 -13.46 -12.94 -0.60
CA LYS A 152 -13.21 -13.96 -1.65
C LYS A 152 -11.78 -14.50 -1.66
N ILE A 153 -10.79 -13.67 -1.32
CA ILE A 153 -9.35 -13.99 -1.41
C ILE A 153 -8.65 -13.70 -0.09
N SER A 154 -9.32 -13.97 1.03
CA SER A 154 -8.68 -13.83 2.35
C SER A 154 -7.59 -14.88 2.53
N SER A 155 -6.42 -14.48 3.03
CA SER A 155 -5.33 -15.42 3.28
C SER A 155 -5.66 -16.43 4.37
N LYS A 156 -6.01 -17.63 3.94
CA LYS A 156 -6.05 -18.83 4.77
C LYS A 156 -4.62 -19.30 5.09
N PRO A 157 -4.39 -20.01 6.21
CA PRO A 157 -3.08 -20.55 6.56
C PRO A 157 -2.39 -21.31 5.41
N ASP A 158 -3.12 -22.14 4.68
CA ASP A 158 -2.59 -22.89 3.53
C ASP A 158 -2.02 -22.00 2.43
N ARG A 159 -2.63 -20.83 2.19
CA ARG A 159 -2.16 -19.87 1.17
C ARG A 159 -0.82 -19.27 1.59
N LEU A 160 -0.68 -18.93 2.87
CA LEU A 160 0.56 -18.41 3.43
C LEU A 160 1.66 -19.47 3.37
N ILE A 161 1.36 -20.70 3.80
CA ILE A 161 2.31 -21.82 3.76
C ILE A 161 2.82 -22.03 2.35
N LYS A 162 1.92 -22.08 1.35
CA LYS A 162 2.28 -22.25 -0.06
C LYS A 162 3.22 -21.15 -0.55
N ALA A 163 2.92 -19.89 -0.25
CA ALA A 163 3.76 -18.77 -0.68
C ALA A 163 5.17 -18.83 -0.04
N LEU A 164 5.24 -19.12 1.25
CA LEU A 164 6.51 -19.24 1.97
C LEU A 164 7.31 -20.46 1.49
N SER A 165 6.66 -21.63 1.35
CA SER A 165 7.31 -22.87 0.92
C SER A 165 7.80 -22.81 -0.51
N SER A 166 7.03 -22.20 -1.42
CA SER A 166 7.46 -22.01 -2.81
C SER A 166 8.67 -21.09 -2.91
N THR A 167 8.70 -20.02 -2.12
CA THR A 167 9.82 -19.06 -2.09
C THR A 167 11.09 -19.73 -1.59
N ASN A 168 10.97 -20.49 -0.49
CA ASN A 168 12.08 -21.28 0.04
C ASN A 168 12.57 -22.33 -0.98
N ALA A 169 11.66 -22.97 -1.71
CA ALA A 169 12.01 -23.93 -2.76
C ALA A 169 12.78 -23.26 -3.92
N PHE A 170 12.33 -22.10 -4.39
CA PHE A 170 13.03 -21.35 -5.44
C PHE A 170 14.43 -20.96 -5.00
N TYR A 171 14.55 -20.38 -3.80
CA TYR A 171 15.82 -19.98 -3.25
C TYR A 171 16.76 -21.18 -3.08
N GLY A 172 16.30 -22.27 -2.47
CA GLY A 172 17.13 -23.46 -2.22
C GLY A 172 17.62 -24.16 -3.49
N VAL A 173 16.79 -24.20 -4.54
CA VAL A 173 17.21 -24.72 -5.84
C VAL A 173 18.26 -23.81 -6.47
N LEU A 174 18.01 -22.50 -6.53
CA LEU A 174 18.92 -21.55 -7.19
C LEU A 174 20.23 -21.39 -6.43
N SER A 175 20.22 -21.37 -5.09
CA SER A 175 21.42 -21.38 -4.27
C SER A 175 22.26 -22.63 -4.53
N GLY A 176 21.62 -23.80 -4.57
CA GLY A 176 22.28 -25.08 -4.84
C GLY A 176 22.93 -25.12 -6.22
N LEU A 177 22.27 -24.58 -7.25
CA LEU A 177 22.82 -24.47 -8.60
C LEU A 177 23.97 -23.47 -8.70
N MET A 178 24.04 -22.49 -7.80
CA MET A 178 25.08 -21.48 -7.73
C MET A 178 26.19 -21.84 -6.73
N GLY A 179 26.12 -23.01 -6.08
CA GLY A 179 27.11 -23.45 -5.10
C GLY A 179 27.08 -22.69 -3.76
N HIS A 180 25.96 -22.06 -3.42
CA HIS A 180 25.75 -21.35 -2.14
C HIS A 180 24.92 -22.23 -1.17
N SER A 181 25.00 -21.95 0.13
CA SER A 181 24.12 -22.57 1.14
C SER A 181 22.67 -22.17 0.89
N GLY A 182 21.77 -23.16 0.87
CA GLY A 182 20.34 -22.94 0.65
C GLY A 182 19.53 -22.50 1.85
N ASN A 183 20.15 -22.38 3.02
CA ASN A 183 19.46 -22.10 4.29
C ASN A 183 19.63 -20.65 4.78
N ASP A 184 20.13 -19.77 3.92
CA ASP A 184 20.46 -18.39 4.30
C ASP A 184 19.31 -17.41 4.05
N LEU A 185 18.18 -17.90 3.54
CA LEU A 185 16.98 -17.09 3.37
C LEU A 185 16.24 -16.95 4.71
N SER A 186 16.06 -15.72 5.15
CA SER A 186 15.37 -15.39 6.41
C SER A 186 14.20 -14.45 6.16
N VAL A 187 13.12 -14.60 6.92
CA VAL A 187 12.00 -13.64 6.92
C VAL A 187 12.32 -12.54 7.92
N ILE A 188 12.43 -11.30 7.46
CA ILE A 188 12.81 -10.15 8.32
C ILE A 188 11.63 -9.25 8.68
N ALA A 189 10.60 -9.22 7.83
CA ALA A 189 9.38 -8.46 8.10
C ALA A 189 8.15 -9.14 7.51
N ILE A 190 7.04 -8.95 8.23
CA ILE A 190 5.70 -9.33 7.80
C ILE A 190 4.82 -8.10 8.03
N ASP A 191 4.19 -7.62 6.96
CA ASP A 191 3.21 -6.54 7.04
C ASP A 191 1.83 -7.07 6.68
N SER A 192 0.82 -6.61 7.41
CA SER A 192 -0.58 -6.97 7.22
C SER A 192 -1.40 -5.69 7.15
N GLY A 193 -1.24 -4.98 6.03
CA GLY A 193 -2.01 -3.80 5.68
C GLY A 193 -3.25 -4.16 4.85
N SER A 194 -3.37 -3.53 3.68
CA SER A 194 -4.39 -3.91 2.68
C SER A 194 -4.07 -5.23 2.00
N ASP A 195 -2.79 -5.57 1.93
CA ASP A 195 -2.26 -6.81 1.40
C ASP A 195 -1.28 -7.35 2.43
N LYS A 196 -1.05 -8.66 2.42
CA LYS A 196 -0.01 -9.25 3.24
C LYS A 196 1.30 -9.21 2.46
N SER A 197 2.38 -8.78 3.08
CA SER A 197 3.70 -8.83 2.47
C SER A 197 4.71 -9.49 3.39
N PHE A 198 5.63 -10.23 2.76
CA PHE A 198 6.72 -10.94 3.40
C PHE A 198 8.01 -10.44 2.78
N ASP A 199 8.88 -9.92 3.62
CA ASP A 199 10.20 -9.46 3.22
C ASP A 199 11.23 -10.49 3.67
N PHE A 200 11.97 -11.01 2.69
CA PHE A 200 13.01 -12.00 2.91
C PHE A 200 14.38 -11.39 2.65
N LEU A 201 15.35 -11.76 3.47
CA LEU A 201 16.76 -11.43 3.28
C LEU A 201 17.53 -12.69 2.89
N GLY A 202 18.29 -12.61 1.81
CA GLY A 202 19.14 -13.70 1.34
C GLY A 202 20.34 -13.19 0.54
N ALA A 203 21.15 -14.10 0.01
CA ALA A 203 22.31 -13.77 -0.81
C ALA A 203 21.88 -13.05 -2.10
N ALA A 204 22.49 -11.90 -2.40
CA ALA A 204 22.05 -10.98 -3.44
C ALA A 204 21.90 -11.66 -4.81
N LYS A 205 22.94 -12.37 -5.25
CA LYS A 205 22.93 -13.08 -6.54
C LYS A 205 21.83 -14.15 -6.63
N VAL A 206 21.49 -14.79 -5.51
CA VAL A 206 20.44 -15.82 -5.47
C VAL A 206 19.06 -15.16 -5.48
N VAL A 207 18.88 -14.11 -4.69
CA VAL A 207 17.64 -13.31 -4.65
C VAL A 207 17.33 -12.73 -6.03
N GLU A 208 18.31 -12.16 -6.72
CA GLU A 208 18.16 -11.66 -8.09
C GLU A 208 17.69 -12.77 -9.04
N ALA A 209 18.32 -13.94 -9.00
CA ALA A 209 17.90 -15.10 -9.79
C ALA A 209 16.48 -15.58 -9.44
N VAL A 210 16.06 -15.50 -8.18
CA VAL A 210 14.68 -15.82 -7.75
C VAL A 210 13.70 -14.80 -8.34
N LYS A 211 14.04 -13.51 -8.32
CA LYS A 211 13.20 -12.45 -8.93
C LYS A 211 13.05 -12.69 -10.44
N GLU A 212 14.15 -12.94 -11.15
CA GLU A 212 14.13 -13.26 -12.59
C GLU A 212 13.28 -14.48 -12.89
N LEU A 213 13.38 -15.55 -12.08
CA LEU A 213 12.55 -16.73 -12.21
C LEU A 213 11.06 -16.40 -12.07
N ILE A 214 10.68 -15.67 -11.01
CA ILE A 214 9.28 -15.32 -10.74
C ILE A 214 8.73 -14.37 -11.82
N ILE A 215 9.51 -13.41 -12.29
CA ILE A 215 9.13 -12.52 -13.40
C ILE A 215 8.97 -13.33 -14.69
N GLY A 216 9.90 -14.22 -15.00
CA GLY A 216 9.81 -15.09 -16.17
C GLY A 216 8.61 -16.05 -16.12
N MET A 217 8.25 -16.53 -14.94
CA MET A 217 7.00 -17.27 -14.72
C MET A 217 5.78 -16.40 -15.01
N TRP A 218 5.77 -15.18 -14.47
CA TRP A 218 4.66 -14.24 -14.63
C TRP A 218 4.38 -13.89 -16.09
N ASP A 219 5.42 -13.58 -16.87
CA ASP A 219 5.28 -13.24 -18.29
C ASP A 219 4.58 -14.37 -19.08
N ARG A 220 4.86 -15.62 -18.72
CA ARG A 220 4.23 -16.80 -19.32
C ARG A 220 2.78 -16.99 -18.86
N VAL A 221 2.46 -16.72 -17.59
CA VAL A 221 1.07 -16.69 -17.09
C VAL A 221 0.25 -15.66 -17.89
N VAL A 222 0.80 -14.47 -18.07
CA VAL A 222 0.17 -13.40 -18.85
C VAL A 222 0.06 -13.76 -20.34
N PHE A 223 0.97 -14.57 -20.90
CA PHE A 223 0.86 -14.99 -22.29
C PHE A 223 -0.24 -16.04 -22.52
N HIS A 224 -0.49 -16.92 -21.55
CA HIS A 224 -1.45 -18.04 -21.67
C HIS A 224 -2.81 -17.79 -21.00
N LYS A 225 -3.31 -16.55 -21.02
CA LYS A 225 -4.55 -16.11 -20.34
C LYS A 225 -5.82 -16.88 -20.71
N GLU A 226 -5.82 -17.57 -21.85
CA GLU A 226 -7.01 -18.22 -22.41
C GLU A 226 -7.12 -19.69 -22.00
N LYS A 227 -6.05 -20.28 -21.41
CA LYS A 227 -6.02 -21.69 -20.99
C LYS A 227 -6.51 -21.86 -19.56
N LYS A 228 -6.89 -23.07 -19.15
CA LYS A 228 -7.19 -23.36 -17.73
C LYS A 228 -5.94 -23.22 -16.87
N ILE A 229 -6.10 -22.86 -15.60
CA ILE A 229 -4.94 -22.59 -14.73
C ILE A 229 -4.03 -23.81 -14.57
N GLU A 230 -4.58 -25.02 -14.55
CA GLU A 230 -3.81 -26.27 -14.50
C GLU A 230 -2.96 -26.48 -15.76
N GLU A 231 -3.54 -26.26 -16.94
CA GLU A 231 -2.82 -26.35 -18.23
C GLU A 231 -1.76 -25.24 -18.36
N ARG A 232 -2.02 -24.04 -17.80
CA ARG A 232 -1.01 -22.97 -17.74
C ARG A 232 0.17 -23.38 -16.87
N ILE A 233 -0.10 -23.96 -15.69
CA ILE A 233 0.94 -24.39 -14.76
C ILE A 233 1.87 -25.41 -15.44
N GLU A 234 1.33 -26.36 -16.20
CA GLU A 234 2.13 -27.35 -16.95
C GLU A 234 2.99 -26.70 -18.05
N ILE A 235 2.42 -25.80 -18.85
CA ILE A 235 3.17 -25.13 -19.93
C ILE A 235 4.26 -24.20 -19.38
N ILE A 236 3.96 -23.49 -18.29
CA ILE A 236 4.94 -22.65 -17.61
C ILE A 236 6.07 -23.53 -17.08
N SER A 237 5.70 -24.61 -16.37
CA SER A 237 6.63 -25.59 -15.82
C SER A 237 7.62 -26.09 -16.87
N ASP A 238 7.15 -26.49 -18.05
CA ASP A 238 8.01 -27.05 -19.11
C ASP A 238 8.92 -26.02 -19.79
N SER A 239 8.61 -24.73 -19.68
CA SER A 239 9.29 -23.65 -20.42
C SER A 239 10.22 -22.78 -19.57
N LEU A 240 10.52 -23.17 -18.33
CA LEU A 240 11.40 -22.42 -17.44
C LEU A 240 12.89 -22.63 -17.81
N PRO A 241 13.65 -21.55 -18.09
CA PRO A 241 15.08 -21.65 -18.42
C PRO A 241 15.92 -22.32 -17.34
N VAL A 242 15.47 -22.27 -16.08
CA VAL A 242 16.15 -22.92 -14.95
C VAL A 242 16.14 -24.44 -15.08
N LEU A 243 15.09 -25.04 -15.66
CA LEU A 243 15.05 -26.49 -15.92
C LEU A 243 16.05 -26.89 -17.00
N GLU A 244 16.21 -26.07 -18.05
CA GLU A 244 17.25 -26.29 -19.06
C GLU A 244 18.65 -26.24 -18.44
N LYS A 245 18.88 -25.29 -17.53
CA LYS A 245 20.13 -25.18 -16.78
C LYS A 245 20.40 -26.40 -15.90
N ILE A 246 19.38 -26.94 -15.22
CA ILE A 246 19.49 -28.19 -14.45
C ILE A 246 19.88 -29.36 -15.38
N ASN A 247 19.21 -29.49 -16.53
CA ASN A 247 19.48 -30.56 -17.50
C ASN A 247 20.90 -30.47 -18.08
N LEU A 248 21.39 -29.25 -18.32
CA LEU A 248 22.74 -29.03 -18.80
C LEU A 248 23.78 -29.42 -17.74
N LEU A 249 23.57 -29.03 -16.48
CA LEU A 249 24.48 -29.39 -15.39
C LEU A 249 24.49 -30.88 -15.08
N GLU A 250 23.36 -31.58 -15.26
CA GLU A 250 23.28 -33.04 -15.19
C GLU A 250 24.08 -33.69 -16.33
N LYS A 251 23.95 -33.19 -17.57
CA LYS A 251 24.72 -33.69 -18.72
C LYS A 251 26.22 -33.44 -18.61
N GLU A 252 26.61 -32.37 -17.92
CA GLU A 252 28.01 -32.03 -17.65
C GLU A 252 28.58 -32.74 -16.41
N ASP A 253 27.83 -33.67 -15.79
CA ASP A 253 28.19 -34.38 -14.55
C ASP A 253 28.55 -33.46 -13.37
N LYS A 254 28.10 -32.20 -13.39
CA LYS A 254 28.31 -31.23 -12.29
C LYS A 254 27.38 -31.47 -11.11
N ILE A 255 26.24 -32.12 -11.37
CA ILE A 255 25.27 -32.54 -10.36
C ILE A 255 24.88 -34.00 -10.61
N SER A 256 24.57 -34.75 -9.55
CA SER A 256 24.08 -36.13 -9.71
C SER A 256 22.65 -36.15 -10.24
N GLN A 257 22.29 -37.24 -10.93
CA GLN A 257 20.92 -37.44 -11.42
C GLN A 257 19.88 -37.34 -10.30
N GLN A 258 20.18 -37.88 -9.12
CA GLN A 258 19.32 -37.79 -7.94
C GLN A 258 19.12 -36.32 -7.51
N GLN A 259 20.20 -35.54 -7.48
CA GLN A 259 20.13 -34.12 -7.11
C GLN A 259 19.34 -33.31 -8.17
N ALA A 260 19.56 -33.60 -9.45
CA ALA A 260 18.83 -32.97 -10.54
C ALA A 260 17.32 -33.23 -10.44
N GLU A 261 16.92 -34.47 -10.15
CA GLU A 261 15.51 -34.83 -9.96
C GLU A 261 14.89 -34.14 -8.74
N ILE A 262 15.61 -34.06 -7.62
CA ILE A 262 15.18 -33.32 -6.43
C ILE A 262 14.95 -31.84 -6.77
N TYR A 263 15.87 -31.20 -7.49
CA TYR A 263 15.73 -29.80 -7.90
C TYR A 263 14.57 -29.58 -8.85
N ARG A 264 14.37 -30.44 -9.85
CA ARG A 264 13.22 -30.36 -10.75
C ARG A 264 11.91 -30.45 -9.97
N ARG A 265 11.78 -31.45 -9.09
CA ARG A 265 10.56 -31.65 -8.30
C ARG A 265 10.28 -30.48 -7.36
N ALA A 266 11.31 -29.96 -6.70
CA ALA A 266 11.19 -28.81 -5.81
C ALA A 266 10.77 -27.55 -6.58
N LEU A 267 11.38 -27.30 -7.75
CA LEU A 267 11.06 -26.15 -8.60
C LEU A 267 9.61 -26.23 -9.10
N LEU A 268 9.21 -27.37 -9.67
CA LEU A 268 7.86 -27.58 -10.19
C LEU A 268 6.78 -27.48 -9.11
N GLY A 269 7.03 -28.08 -7.94
CA GLY A 269 6.16 -27.93 -6.77
C GLY A 269 6.04 -26.48 -6.33
N GLY A 270 7.17 -25.77 -6.24
CA GLY A 270 7.22 -24.35 -5.91
C GLY A 270 6.45 -23.48 -6.91
N VAL A 271 6.59 -23.73 -8.21
CA VAL A 271 5.87 -23.00 -9.28
C VAL A 271 4.37 -23.13 -9.08
N LYS A 272 3.88 -24.36 -8.90
CA LYS A 272 2.46 -24.65 -8.69
C LYS A 272 1.95 -23.97 -7.43
N ASP A 273 2.68 -24.09 -6.32
CA ASP A 273 2.27 -23.53 -5.03
C ASP A 273 2.26 -21.99 -5.06
N PHE A 274 3.29 -21.37 -5.64
CA PHE A 274 3.39 -19.91 -5.79
C PHE A 274 2.23 -19.33 -6.62
N LEU A 275 1.93 -19.95 -7.77
CA LEU A 275 0.84 -19.54 -8.63
C LEU A 275 -0.52 -19.76 -7.94
N SER A 276 -0.70 -20.89 -7.26
CA SER A 276 -1.95 -21.16 -6.53
C SER A 276 -2.15 -20.27 -5.31
N ALA A 277 -1.06 -19.74 -4.74
CA ALA A 277 -1.12 -18.76 -3.67
C ALA A 277 -1.49 -17.35 -4.19
N GLY A 278 -1.37 -17.11 -5.50
CA GLY A 278 -1.60 -15.78 -6.09
C GLY A 278 -0.59 -14.75 -5.58
N ALA A 279 0.64 -15.18 -5.32
CA ALA A 279 1.71 -14.29 -4.88
C ALA A 279 2.26 -13.46 -6.03
N ILE A 280 2.63 -12.21 -5.73
CA ILE A 280 3.18 -11.26 -6.70
C ILE A 280 4.42 -10.58 -6.15
N LEU A 281 5.26 -10.08 -7.05
CA LEU A 281 6.38 -9.20 -6.71
C LEU A 281 5.98 -7.72 -6.92
N PRO A 282 6.50 -6.78 -6.10
CA PRO A 282 6.35 -5.35 -6.34
C PRO A 282 6.75 -4.93 -7.76
N GLU A 283 7.79 -5.55 -8.31
CA GLU A 283 8.38 -5.26 -9.61
C GLU A 283 7.43 -5.53 -10.79
N PHE A 284 6.37 -6.32 -10.59
CA PHE A 284 5.41 -6.63 -11.66
C PHE A 284 4.70 -5.40 -12.22
N THR A 285 4.47 -4.37 -11.40
CA THR A 285 3.85 -3.12 -11.86
C THR A 285 4.76 -2.28 -12.75
N ALA A 286 6.08 -2.51 -12.69
CA ALA A 286 7.05 -1.84 -13.56
C ALA A 286 7.19 -2.53 -14.92
N HIS A 287 6.99 -3.85 -14.98
CA HIS A 287 7.23 -4.66 -16.18
C HIS A 287 5.97 -4.96 -17.01
N SER A 288 4.76 -4.72 -16.49
CA SER A 288 3.52 -5.07 -17.18
C SER A 288 2.48 -3.94 -17.17
N SER A 289 1.82 -3.73 -18.31
CA SER A 289 0.61 -2.89 -18.42
C SER A 289 -0.64 -3.56 -17.86
N TYR A 290 -0.57 -4.85 -17.48
CA TYR A 290 -1.68 -5.60 -16.92
C TYR A 290 -1.66 -5.58 -15.40
N ASN A 291 -2.83 -5.39 -14.78
CA ASN A 291 -2.96 -5.42 -13.32
C ASN A 291 -2.84 -6.87 -12.82
N PRO A 292 -1.78 -7.24 -12.06
CA PRO A 292 -1.54 -8.61 -11.62
C PRO A 292 -2.68 -9.19 -10.77
N ARG A 293 -3.42 -8.32 -10.06
CA ARG A 293 -4.55 -8.73 -9.20
C ARG A 293 -5.67 -9.39 -9.98
N GLN A 294 -5.99 -8.90 -11.18
CA GLN A 294 -7.12 -9.37 -11.98
C GLN A 294 -6.86 -10.74 -12.63
N LEU A 295 -5.60 -11.05 -12.93
CA LEU A 295 -5.23 -12.27 -13.64
C LEU A 295 -5.02 -13.47 -12.70
N MET A 296 -4.72 -13.21 -11.43
CA MET A 296 -4.49 -14.24 -10.40
C MET A 296 -5.67 -14.42 -9.44
N ALA A 297 -6.76 -13.65 -9.64
CA ALA A 297 -7.98 -13.87 -8.90
C ALA A 297 -8.50 -15.29 -9.20
N PRO A 298 -8.84 -16.09 -8.17
CA PRO A 298 -9.36 -17.44 -8.37
C PRO A 298 -10.66 -17.37 -9.18
N GLU A 299 -10.79 -18.24 -10.19
CA GLU A 299 -11.98 -18.26 -11.06
C GLU A 299 -13.26 -18.35 -10.22
N VAL A 300 -14.14 -17.36 -10.40
CA VAL A 300 -15.47 -17.38 -9.79
C VAL A 300 -16.23 -18.52 -10.46
N LYS A 301 -16.39 -19.65 -9.76
CA LYS A 301 -17.25 -20.74 -10.23
C LYS A 301 -18.63 -20.15 -10.53
N LEU A 302 -19.05 -20.24 -11.80
CA LEU A 302 -20.28 -19.67 -12.39
C LEU A 302 -21.61 -20.19 -11.78
N LEU A 303 -21.58 -20.79 -10.59
CA LEU A 303 -22.74 -21.22 -9.82
C LEU A 303 -22.98 -20.36 -8.57
N SER A 304 -22.16 -19.34 -8.29
CA SER A 304 -22.49 -18.34 -7.26
C SER A 304 -23.45 -17.29 -7.82
N MET A 305 -24.54 -17.04 -7.09
CA MET A 305 -25.61 -16.08 -7.42
C MET A 305 -25.05 -14.69 -7.79
N PRO A 306 -25.76 -13.92 -8.65
CA PRO A 306 -25.31 -12.60 -9.07
C PRO A 306 -25.19 -11.70 -7.84
N SER A 307 -23.98 -11.21 -7.55
CA SER A 307 -23.81 -10.09 -6.63
C SER A 307 -24.30 -8.84 -7.34
N GLU A 308 -25.21 -8.10 -6.70
CA GLU A 308 -25.80 -6.87 -7.24
C GLU A 308 -24.71 -5.90 -7.69
N VAL A 309 -24.74 -5.60 -8.98
CA VAL A 309 -23.92 -4.56 -9.58
C VAL A 309 -24.55 -3.22 -9.22
N LYS A 310 -23.99 -2.50 -8.25
CA LYS A 310 -24.22 -1.06 -8.10
C LYS A 310 -23.58 -0.35 -9.30
N ASN A 311 -24.38 -0.10 -10.33
CA ASN A 311 -23.99 0.73 -11.46
C ASN A 311 -24.02 2.20 -11.05
N ASP A 312 -22.85 2.77 -10.79
CA ASP A 312 -22.62 4.22 -10.92
C ASP A 312 -22.67 4.58 -12.41
N THR A 313 -23.71 5.32 -12.82
CA THR A 313 -23.76 5.98 -14.14
C THR A 313 -24.22 7.43 -13.99
N SER A 314 -23.27 8.36 -14.11
CA SER A 314 -23.44 9.62 -14.84
C SER A 314 -23.61 9.27 -16.34
N THR A 315 -24.49 9.83 -17.18
CA THR A 315 -24.84 11.25 -17.42
C THR A 315 -25.97 11.35 -18.50
N ILE A 316 -26.78 12.41 -18.44
CA ILE A 316 -27.46 13.19 -19.53
C ILE A 316 -28.92 12.86 -19.97
N ASP A 317 -29.73 13.94 -19.88
CA ASP A 317 -30.97 14.36 -20.57
C ASP A 317 -32.36 13.71 -20.32
N GLY A 318 -33.35 14.56 -19.96
CA GLY A 318 -34.42 14.79 -20.94
C GLY A 318 -35.91 14.58 -20.60
N GLY A 319 -36.35 14.39 -19.36
CA GLY A 319 -37.79 14.48 -18.92
C GLY A 319 -38.76 13.40 -19.45
N PRO A 320 -40.08 13.43 -19.11
CA PRO A 320 -40.78 14.11 -18.02
C PRO A 320 -41.24 13.14 -16.90
N THR A 321 -41.43 13.70 -15.71
CA THR A 321 -41.94 13.07 -14.48
C THR A 321 -43.35 12.48 -14.60
N PRO A 322 -43.59 11.28 -14.05
CA PRO A 322 -44.87 10.93 -13.46
C PRO A 322 -44.77 10.87 -11.93
N ASP A 323 -45.80 11.44 -11.31
CA ASP A 323 -46.05 11.57 -9.88
C ASP A 323 -45.78 10.27 -9.10
N LEU A 324 -45.03 10.38 -7.99
CA LEU A 324 -44.97 9.34 -6.98
C LEU A 324 -45.29 9.94 -5.61
N ASP A 325 -46.29 9.30 -5.03
CA ASP A 325 -46.93 9.53 -3.75
C ASP A 325 -45.97 9.64 -2.57
N GLU A 326 -46.35 10.55 -1.68
CA GLU A 326 -45.90 10.64 -0.30
C GLU A 326 -46.30 9.39 0.50
N ASN A 327 -45.45 9.05 1.49
CA ASN A 327 -45.69 8.18 2.64
C ASN A 327 -45.37 6.68 2.47
N SER A 328 -44.19 6.29 2.93
CA SER A 328 -44.01 5.24 3.94
C SER A 328 -42.51 5.04 4.22
N TYR A 329 -42.01 5.72 5.26
CA TYR A 329 -40.85 5.22 5.99
C TYR A 329 -41.40 4.50 7.21
N GLU A 330 -41.49 3.18 7.12
CA GLU A 330 -41.61 2.33 8.30
C GLU A 330 -40.21 2.16 8.89
N ASP A 331 -40.15 2.41 10.20
CA ASP A 331 -39.11 2.06 11.14
C ASP A 331 -38.64 0.61 10.95
N ASP A 332 -37.33 0.39 11.03
CA ASP A 332 -36.77 -0.74 11.77
C ASP A 332 -35.25 -0.56 11.96
N ASP A 333 -34.78 -1.04 13.11
CA ASP A 333 -33.39 -1.19 13.59
C ASP A 333 -32.83 -0.10 14.53
N GLU A 334 -33.49 0.10 15.68
CA GLU A 334 -32.83 0.50 16.93
C GLU A 334 -31.99 -0.67 17.49
N GLU A 335 -30.72 -0.77 17.08
CA GLU A 335 -29.74 -1.60 17.78
C GLU A 335 -29.26 -0.89 19.08
N GLY A 336 -29.87 -1.30 20.20
CA GLY A 336 -29.21 -1.53 21.49
C GLY A 336 -28.15 -0.53 21.97
N LEU A 337 -28.58 0.65 22.41
CA LEU A 337 -27.79 1.44 23.37
C LEU A 337 -27.82 0.72 24.72
N GLY A 338 -26.69 0.11 25.10
CA GLY A 338 -26.54 -0.55 26.40
C GLY A 338 -26.89 0.39 27.56
N ASP A 339 -27.59 -0.16 28.55
CA ASP A 339 -27.98 0.52 29.79
C ASP A 339 -26.79 1.25 30.42
N VAL A 340 -26.78 2.58 30.27
CA VAL A 340 -25.84 3.44 30.98
C VAL A 340 -26.34 3.55 32.42
N SER A 341 -25.51 3.12 33.37
CA SER A 341 -25.86 3.19 34.79
C SER A 341 -26.17 4.64 35.22
N GLU A 342 -27.12 4.84 36.13
CA GLU A 342 -27.45 6.17 36.65
C GLU A 342 -26.23 6.89 37.25
N GLU A 343 -25.25 6.13 37.75
CA GLU A 343 -23.97 6.65 38.27
C GLU A 343 -23.12 7.29 37.17
N ASP A 344 -23.06 6.69 35.98
CA ASP A 344 -22.30 7.23 34.83
C ASP A 344 -22.93 8.53 34.31
N PHE A 345 -24.27 8.61 34.35
CA PHE A 345 -25.00 9.80 33.94
C PHE A 345 -24.80 10.98 34.93
N GLU A 346 -24.75 10.69 36.24
CA GLU A 346 -24.40 11.71 37.24
C GLU A 346 -22.94 12.16 37.15
N ALA A 347 -22.00 11.24 36.90
CA ALA A 347 -20.60 11.57 36.70
C ALA A 347 -20.43 12.51 35.49
N PHE A 348 -21.16 12.26 34.40
CA PHE A 348 -21.15 13.11 33.22
C PHE A 348 -21.75 14.51 33.47
N LYS A 349 -22.87 14.61 34.19
CA LYS A 349 -23.44 15.92 34.60
C LYS A 349 -22.46 16.72 35.45
N LYS A 350 -21.77 16.07 36.39
CA LYS A 350 -20.78 16.71 37.26
C LYS A 350 -19.55 17.21 36.48
N PHE A 351 -19.13 16.45 35.46
CA PHE A 351 -18.05 16.86 34.55
C PHE A 351 -18.43 18.09 33.71
N MET A 352 -19.64 18.11 33.15
CA MET A 352 -20.12 19.24 32.34
C MET A 352 -20.30 20.53 33.15
N ALA A 353 -20.76 20.42 34.40
CA ALA A 353 -20.87 21.56 35.31
C ALA A 353 -19.51 22.21 35.64
N ARG A 354 -18.45 21.39 35.83
CA ARG A 354 -17.08 21.89 36.05
C ARG A 354 -16.53 22.64 34.84
N ARG A 355 -16.90 22.22 33.62
CA ARG A 355 -16.44 22.85 32.37
C ARG A 355 -17.06 24.23 32.14
N LYS A 356 -18.32 24.44 32.56
CA LYS A 356 -18.96 25.76 32.49
C LYS A 356 -18.36 26.76 33.48
N LYS A 357 -17.97 26.33 34.69
CA LYS A 357 -17.29 27.22 35.67
C LYS A 357 -15.90 27.67 35.23
N LYS A 358 -15.19 26.88 34.42
CA LYS A 358 -13.83 27.22 33.95
C LYS A 358 -13.79 28.15 32.73
N LYS A 359 -14.94 28.44 32.11
CA LYS A 359 -15.08 29.39 30.98
C LYS A 359 -15.65 30.75 31.39
N GLY A 360 -15.92 30.96 32.68
CA GLY A 360 -16.52 32.18 33.21
C GLY A 360 -15.62 33.03 34.11
N ASN A 361 -14.30 32.75 34.12
CA ASN A 361 -13.28 33.59 34.77
C ASN A 361 -12.26 34.04 33.73
#